data_AF-A0A7W9T587-F1
#
_entry.id   AF-A0A7W9T587-F1
#
_cell.length_a   1.000
_cell.length_b   1.000
_cell.length_c   1.000
_cell.angle_alpha   90.00
_cell.angle_beta   90.00
_cell.angle_gamma   90.00
#
_symmetry.space_group_name_H-M   'P 1'
#
loop_
_entity.id
_entity.type
_entity.pdbx_description
1 polymer ?
#
loop_
_entity_poly.entity_id
_entity_poly.type
_entity_poly.pdbx_seq_one_letter_code
_entity_poly.pdbx_strand_id
1 'polypeptide(L)'
;MNRSFWLFRGLKFILFAALFIAAAGYLTMGLWNWLVPTLFHGPFITFWQTLGLLLLTRILFGGWGRGGRGAAWARQRKLWKQKMESRMAGLTPEEQEKFRLKMQGACGPAWMRRRPAEEAPTTP
;
A
#
# COMPACT_ATOMS: atom_id res chain seq x y z
N MET A 1 -13.89 4.87 -15.69
CA MET A 1 -12.95 4.96 -14.55
C MET A 1 -11.86 5.97 -14.89
N ASN A 2 -11.90 7.16 -14.27
CA ASN A 2 -11.11 8.32 -14.69
C ASN A 2 -9.63 8.21 -14.30
N ARG A 3 -8.75 7.97 -15.28
CA ARG A 3 -7.30 7.84 -15.11
C ARG A 3 -6.65 9.09 -14.51
N SER A 4 -7.23 10.27 -14.72
CA SER A 4 -6.76 11.54 -14.14
C SER A 4 -6.72 11.50 -12.61
N PHE A 5 -7.66 10.82 -11.93
CA PHE A 5 -7.65 10.78 -10.46
C PHE A 5 -6.47 9.97 -9.91
N TRP A 6 -5.96 8.99 -10.67
CA TRP A 6 -4.78 8.22 -10.29
C TRP A 6 -3.49 8.98 -10.58
N LEU A 7 -3.46 9.75 -11.68
CA LEU A 7 -2.35 10.67 -11.98
C LEU A 7 -2.24 11.79 -10.94
N PHE A 8 -3.36 12.43 -10.56
CA PHE A 8 -3.37 13.43 -9.47
C PHE A 8 -2.92 12.83 -8.13
N ARG A 9 -3.32 11.58 -7.83
CA ARG A 9 -2.86 10.87 -6.64
C ARG A 9 -1.34 10.63 -6.66
N GLY A 10 -0.81 10.19 -7.80
CA GLY A 10 0.62 9.97 -8.01
C GLY A 10 1.43 11.26 -7.92
N LEU A 11 0.98 12.31 -8.61
CA LEU A 11 1.63 13.62 -8.62
C LEU A 11 1.72 14.22 -7.21
N LYS A 12 0.63 14.18 -6.44
CA LYS A 12 0.63 14.68 -5.05
C LYS A 12 1.60 13.91 -4.17
N PHE A 13 1.76 12.60 -4.40
CA PHE A 13 2.69 11.77 -3.66
C PHE A 13 4.15 12.11 -4.00
N ILE A 14 4.45 12.32 -5.28
CA ILE A 14 5.77 12.75 -5.74
C ILE A 14 6.11 14.13 -5.15
N LEU A 15 5.15 15.06 -5.16
CA LEU A 15 5.34 16.40 -4.61
C LEU A 15 5.63 16.36 -3.10
N PHE A 16 4.88 15.56 -2.34
CA PHE A 16 5.15 15.34 -0.92
C PHE A 16 6.52 14.68 -0.67
N ALA A 17 6.90 13.71 -1.49
CA ALA A 17 8.20 13.07 -1.37
C ALA A 17 9.34 14.05 -1.67
N ALA A 18 9.22 14.88 -2.71
CA ALA A 18 10.18 15.91 -3.06
C ALA A 18 10.29 16.95 -1.93
N LEU A 19 9.16 17.40 -1.37
CA LEU A 19 9.13 18.32 -0.24
C LEU A 19 9.85 17.75 0.98
N PHE A 20 9.59 16.46 1.30
CA PHE A 20 10.24 15.79 2.41
C PHE A 20 11.77 15.69 2.23
N ILE A 21 12.22 15.37 1.01
CA ILE A 21 13.65 15.30 0.68
C ILE A 21 14.29 16.70 0.77
N ALA A 22 13.62 17.73 0.26
CA ALA A 22 14.10 19.11 0.34
C ALA A 22 14.20 19.58 1.80
N ALA A 23 13.18 19.29 2.62
CA ALA A 23 13.18 19.63 4.04
C ALA A 23 14.31 18.90 4.78
N ALA A 24 14.49 17.60 4.54
CA ALA A 24 15.60 16.82 5.12
C ALA A 24 16.97 17.37 4.68
N GLY A 25 17.12 17.74 3.41
CA GLY A 25 18.33 18.37 2.88
C GLY A 25 18.63 19.71 3.54
N TYR A 26 17.62 20.56 3.69
CA TYR A 26 17.78 21.85 4.34
C TYR A 26 18.15 21.71 5.82
N LEU A 27 17.47 20.81 6.56
CA LEU A 27 17.78 20.53 7.96
C LEU A 27 19.22 20.04 8.11
N THR A 28 19.62 19.06 7.27
CA THR A 28 20.97 18.49 7.31
C THR A 28 22.03 19.53 6.99
N MET A 29 21.79 20.40 5.99
CA MET A 29 22.71 21.48 5.62
C MET A 29 22.87 22.49 6.76
N GLY A 30 21.75 22.94 7.34
CA GLY A 30 21.76 23.91 8.44
C GLY A 30 22.47 23.36 9.68
N LEU A 31 22.14 22.11 10.05
CA LEU A 31 22.77 21.45 11.19
C LEU A 31 24.28 21.26 10.96
N TRP A 32 24.67 20.84 9.76
CA TRP A 32 26.07 20.63 9.42
C TRP A 32 26.87 21.93 9.47
N ASN A 33 26.39 22.98 8.80
CA ASN A 33 27.08 24.27 8.74
C ASN A 33 27.17 24.94 10.11
N TRP A 34 26.36 24.53 11.08
CA TRP A 34 26.42 25.05 12.44
C TRP A 34 27.27 24.20 13.39
N LEU A 35 27.29 22.87 13.25
CA LEU A 35 28.07 21.98 14.12
C LEU A 35 29.51 21.77 13.63
N VAL A 36 29.69 21.42 12.36
CA VAL A 36 30.99 20.91 11.87
C VAL A 36 32.03 22.01 11.72
N PRO A 37 31.71 23.20 11.16
CA PRO A 37 32.63 24.32 11.17
C PRO A 37 32.97 24.80 12.58
N THR A 38 31.97 24.86 13.47
CA THR A 38 32.14 25.41 14.83
C THR A 38 32.90 24.48 15.77
N LEU A 39 32.70 23.16 15.65
CA LEU A 39 33.34 22.18 16.55
C LEU A 39 34.65 21.60 15.97
N PHE A 40 34.74 21.44 14.65
CA PHE A 40 35.84 20.71 14.01
C PHE A 40 36.63 21.54 13.01
N HIS A 41 36.33 22.85 12.84
CA HIS A 41 36.89 23.69 11.78
C HIS A 41 36.77 23.05 10.38
N GLY A 42 35.74 22.23 10.19
CA GLY A 42 35.52 21.49 8.96
C GLY A 42 34.93 22.35 7.84
N PRO A 43 34.91 21.84 6.60
CA PRO A 43 34.40 22.59 5.45
C PRO A 43 32.88 22.79 5.53
N PHE A 44 32.43 23.95 5.05
CA PHE A 44 31.01 24.25 4.84
C PHE A 44 30.45 23.38 3.70
N ILE A 45 29.25 22.86 3.92
CA ILE A 45 28.56 22.04 2.92
C ILE A 45 27.51 22.89 2.21
N THR A 46 27.54 22.85 0.88
CA THR A 46 26.53 23.48 0.02
C THR A 46 25.32 22.58 -0.16
N PHE A 47 24.17 23.16 -0.54
CA PHE A 47 22.93 22.42 -0.75
C PHE A 47 23.09 21.21 -1.68
N TRP A 48 23.88 21.33 -2.74
CA TRP A 48 24.17 20.25 -3.68
C TRP A 48 24.98 19.11 -3.07
N GLN A 49 25.93 19.41 -2.19
CA GLN A 49 26.69 18.39 -1.47
C GLN A 49 25.81 17.68 -0.44
N THR A 50 24.94 18.39 0.27
CA THR A 50 23.97 17.78 1.19
C THR A 50 23.00 16.88 0.44
N LEU A 51 22.48 17.32 -0.70
CA LEU A 51 21.65 16.48 -1.58
C LEU A 51 22.42 15.26 -2.09
N GLY A 52 23.68 15.42 -2.50
CA GLY A 52 24.54 14.32 -2.91
C GLY A 52 24.75 13.29 -1.79
N LEU A 53 24.99 13.74 -0.57
CA LEU A 53 25.15 12.87 0.61
C LEU A 53 23.85 12.16 0.98
N LEU A 54 22.72 12.87 0.94
CA LEU A 54 21.40 12.28 1.13
C LEU A 54 21.06 11.27 0.03
N LEU A 55 21.43 11.54 -1.22
CA LEU A 55 21.23 10.60 -2.32
C LEU A 55 22.11 9.37 -2.14
N LEU A 56 23.37 9.56 -1.75
CA LEU A 56 24.32 8.46 -1.49
C LEU A 56 23.82 7.55 -0.36
N THR A 57 23.45 8.14 0.79
CA THR A 57 22.87 7.38 1.91
C THR A 57 21.55 6.73 1.52
N ARG A 58 20.73 7.38 0.67
CA ARG A 58 19.49 6.81 0.17
C ARG A 58 19.69 5.65 -0.80
N ILE A 59 20.78 5.65 -1.56
CA ILE A 59 21.18 4.55 -2.45
C ILE A 59 21.75 3.41 -1.61
N LEU A 60 22.67 3.69 -0.68
CA LEU A 60 23.31 2.69 0.17
C LEU A 60 22.34 2.03 1.15
N PHE A 61 21.59 2.82 1.92
CA PHE A 61 20.67 2.31 2.95
C PHE A 61 19.25 2.07 2.43
N GLY A 62 18.85 2.75 1.36
CA GLY A 62 17.50 2.67 0.82
C GLY A 62 17.37 1.88 -0.49
N GLY A 63 18.46 1.37 -1.05
CA GLY A 63 18.50 0.56 -2.27
C GLY A 63 18.05 -0.90 -2.09
N TRP A 64 18.00 -1.42 -0.87
CA TRP A 64 17.72 -2.85 -0.63
C TRP A 64 16.33 -3.19 -0.06
N GLY A 65 15.46 -2.21 0.24
CA GLY A 65 14.28 -2.47 1.09
C GLY A 65 12.88 -2.16 0.52
N ARG A 66 12.72 -1.55 -0.65
CA ARG A 66 11.40 -1.00 -1.09
C ARG A 66 10.81 -1.55 -2.39
N GLY A 67 11.25 -2.73 -2.84
CA GLY A 67 10.53 -3.53 -3.85
C GLY A 67 9.38 -4.39 -3.30
N GLY A 68 9.15 -4.38 -1.98
CA GLY A 68 8.32 -5.39 -1.31
C GLY A 68 6.83 -5.05 -1.12
N ARG A 69 6.41 -3.79 -1.07
CA ARG A 69 5.02 -3.47 -0.63
C ARG A 69 3.94 -3.73 -1.70
N GLY A 70 4.23 -3.53 -2.99
CA GLY A 70 3.31 -3.88 -4.07
C GLY A 70 3.25 -5.38 -4.35
N ALA A 71 4.42 -6.03 -4.40
CA ALA A 71 4.54 -7.45 -4.67
C ALA A 71 4.12 -8.35 -3.49
N ALA A 72 4.33 -7.92 -2.23
CA ALA A 72 3.85 -8.66 -1.06
C ALA A 72 2.32 -8.61 -0.96
N TRP A 73 1.69 -7.47 -1.24
CA TRP A 73 0.23 -7.37 -1.23
C TRP A 73 -0.41 -8.21 -2.34
N ALA A 74 0.17 -8.20 -3.55
CA ALA A 74 -0.27 -9.07 -4.65
C ALA A 74 -0.09 -10.56 -4.32
N ARG A 75 1.04 -10.95 -3.71
CA ARG A 75 1.29 -12.33 -3.26
C ARG A 75 0.35 -12.76 -2.15
N GLN A 76 0.10 -11.92 -1.14
CA GLN A 76 -0.85 -12.22 -0.07
C GLN A 76 -2.29 -12.37 -0.60
N ARG A 77 -2.70 -11.55 -1.56
CA ARG A 77 -4.02 -11.68 -2.19
C ARG A 77 -4.16 -12.99 -2.95
N LYS A 78 -3.11 -13.43 -3.66
CA LYS A 78 -3.09 -14.71 -4.39
C LYS A 78 -3.15 -15.91 -3.42
N LEU A 79 -2.37 -15.88 -2.35
CA LEU A 79 -2.38 -16.90 -1.29
C LEU A 79 -3.74 -16.99 -0.59
N TRP A 80 -4.36 -15.85 -0.30
CA TRP A 80 -5.68 -15.81 0.33
C TRP A 80 -6.77 -16.36 -0.59
N LYS A 81 -6.73 -16.05 -1.88
CA LYS A 81 -7.66 -16.57 -2.88
C LYS A 81 -7.55 -18.10 -3.02
N GLN A 82 -6.32 -18.62 -3.10
CA GLN A 82 -6.08 -20.08 -3.14
C GLN A 82 -6.58 -20.78 -1.87
N LYS A 83 -6.38 -20.17 -0.70
CA LYS A 83 -6.85 -20.72 0.58
C LYS A 83 -8.38 -20.73 0.69
N MET A 84 -9.05 -19.76 0.08
CA MET A 84 -10.52 -19.74 0.00
C MET A 84 -11.06 -20.79 -0.99
N GLU A 85 -10.41 -20.92 -2.16
CA GLU A 85 -10.79 -21.92 -3.17
C GLU A 85 -10.63 -23.36 -2.64
N SER A 86 -9.56 -23.67 -1.92
CA SER A 86 -9.37 -25.00 -1.31
C SER A 86 -10.38 -25.30 -0.19
N ARG A 87 -10.76 -24.27 0.58
CA ARG A 87 -11.82 -24.38 1.60
C ARG A 87 -13.19 -24.64 0.96
N MET A 88 -13.48 -24.02 -0.18
CA MET A 88 -14.73 -24.26 -0.91
C MET A 88 -14.77 -25.64 -1.58
N ALA A 89 -13.66 -26.11 -2.16
CA ALA A 89 -13.60 -27.42 -2.84
C ALA A 89 -13.82 -28.63 -1.92
N GLY A 90 -13.55 -28.49 -0.62
CA GLY A 90 -13.77 -29.55 0.37
C GLY A 90 -15.19 -29.60 0.95
N LEU A 91 -16.06 -28.63 0.65
CA LEU A 91 -17.45 -28.66 1.12
C LEU A 91 -18.34 -29.45 0.15
N THR A 92 -19.22 -30.25 0.72
CA THR A 92 -20.33 -30.94 0.03
C THR A 92 -21.27 -29.92 -0.62
N PRO A 93 -21.98 -30.28 -1.71
CA PRO A 93 -22.84 -29.33 -2.44
C PRO A 93 -23.91 -28.68 -1.54
N GLU A 94 -24.45 -29.41 -0.57
CA GLU A 94 -25.45 -28.88 0.37
C GLU A 94 -24.87 -27.86 1.36
N GLU A 95 -23.62 -28.03 1.80
CA GLU A 95 -22.98 -27.09 2.70
C GLU A 95 -22.49 -25.84 1.97
N GLN A 96 -22.09 -25.95 0.70
CA GLN A 96 -21.72 -24.80 -0.14
C GLN A 96 -22.89 -23.83 -0.34
N GLU A 97 -24.11 -24.34 -0.50
CA GLU A 97 -25.29 -23.49 -0.66
C GLU A 97 -25.63 -22.73 0.62
N LYS A 98 -25.63 -23.40 1.78
CA LYS A 98 -25.83 -22.76 3.09
C LYS A 98 -24.74 -21.72 3.37
N PHE A 99 -23.50 -22.01 3.00
CA PHE A 99 -22.39 -21.08 3.15
C PHE A 99 -22.52 -19.88 2.19
N ARG A 100 -22.86 -20.11 0.91
CA ARG A 100 -23.13 -19.04 -0.08
C ARG A 100 -24.27 -18.14 0.37
N LEU A 101 -25.37 -18.69 0.90
CA LEU A 101 -26.52 -17.93 1.40
C LEU A 101 -26.12 -17.04 2.59
N LYS A 102 -25.40 -17.58 3.57
CA LYS A 102 -24.87 -16.79 4.70
C LYS A 102 -23.89 -15.70 4.24
N MET A 103 -23.02 -16.02 3.28
CA MET A 103 -22.01 -15.08 2.79
C MET A 103 -22.63 -13.97 1.94
N GLN A 104 -23.68 -14.27 1.17
CA GLN A 104 -24.49 -13.28 0.43
C GLN A 104 -25.26 -12.36 1.38
N GLY A 105 -25.78 -12.89 2.50
CA GLY A 105 -26.44 -12.08 3.53
C GLY A 105 -25.50 -11.13 4.29
N ALA A 106 -24.28 -11.58 4.60
CA ALA A 106 -23.33 -10.81 5.41
C ALA A 106 -22.41 -9.87 4.60
N CYS A 107 -21.97 -10.27 3.40
CA CYS A 107 -20.96 -9.56 2.61
C CYS A 107 -21.41 -9.19 1.18
N GLY A 108 -22.66 -9.48 0.80
CA GLY A 108 -23.19 -9.13 -0.52
C GLY A 108 -23.43 -7.62 -0.67
N PRO A 109 -23.27 -7.05 -1.89
CA PRO A 109 -23.65 -5.67 -2.16
C PRO A 109 -25.13 -5.46 -1.84
N ALA A 110 -25.50 -4.27 -1.36
CA ALA A 110 -26.79 -3.99 -0.71
C ALA A 110 -28.03 -4.38 -1.55
N TRP A 111 -27.91 -4.46 -2.87
CA TRP A 111 -28.96 -4.87 -3.80
C TRP A 111 -29.20 -6.40 -3.84
N MET A 112 -28.22 -7.22 -3.44
CA MET A 112 -28.31 -8.68 -3.43
C MET A 112 -28.85 -9.24 -2.11
N ARG A 113 -28.91 -8.41 -1.06
CA ARG A 113 -29.44 -8.74 0.27
C ARG A 113 -30.98 -8.81 0.31
N ARG A 114 -31.67 -8.43 -0.78
CA ARG A 114 -33.14 -8.43 -0.94
C ARG A 114 -33.62 -9.47 -1.96
N ARG A 115 -33.20 -10.73 -1.87
CA ARG A 115 -33.94 -11.81 -2.54
C ARG A 115 -34.93 -12.38 -1.52
N PRO A 116 -36.26 -12.19 -1.68
CA PRO A 116 -37.20 -12.85 -0.80
C PRO A 116 -37.05 -14.35 -0.98
N ALA A 117 -37.13 -15.08 0.13
CA ALA A 117 -37.18 -16.53 0.17
C ALA A 117 -38.55 -17.00 -0.33
N GLU A 118 -38.84 -16.75 -1.59
CA GLU A 118 -40.09 -17.13 -2.24
C GLU A 118 -39.77 -18.22 -3.25
N GLU A 119 -39.84 -19.46 -2.75
CA GLU A 119 -40.14 -20.72 -3.43
C GLU A 119 -39.85 -21.85 -2.43
N ALA A 120 -40.61 -21.88 -1.33
CA ALA A 120 -40.84 -23.16 -0.66
C ALA A 120 -41.85 -23.92 -1.53
N PRO A 121 -41.52 -25.11 -2.05
CA PRO A 121 -42.44 -25.85 -2.90
C PRO A 121 -43.65 -26.29 -2.06
N THR A 122 -44.82 -25.70 -2.34
CA THR A 122 -46.11 -26.31 -2.01
C THR A 122 -46.25 -27.57 -2.85
N THR A 123 -45.84 -28.69 -2.29
CA THR A 123 -46.19 -30.04 -2.71
C THR A 123 -47.63 -30.36 -2.27
N PRO A 124 -48.30 -31.29 -2.97
CA PRO A 124 -49.53 -31.08 -3.76
C PRO A 124 -50.83 -30.95 -2.97
#